data_AF-A0A5E4KNZ6-F1
#
_entry.id   AF-A0A5E4KNZ6-F1
#
_cell.length_a   1.000
_cell.length_b   1.000
_cell.length_c   1.000
_cell.angle_alpha   90.00
_cell.angle_beta   90.00
_cell.angle_gamma   90.00
#
_symmetry.space_group_name_H-M   'P 1'
#
loop_
_entity.id
_entity.type
_entity.pdbx_description
1 polymer ?
#
loop_
_entity_poly.entity_id
_entity_poly.type
_entity_poly.pdbx_seq_one_letter_code
_entity_poly.pdbx_strand_id
1 'polypeptide(L)'
;MNRLVEILWLLSLIPLLFIPYSIALFYQRRFMRNTYPYLFLVSFILLAASSLLYIDSYFSDGMLFFAIGGILLGLTSMRLEQVMTRRNK
;
A
#
# COMPACT_ATOMS: atom_id res chain seq x y z
N MET A 1 -7.52 -0.38 -22.88
CA MET A 1 -8.02 -1.36 -21.89
C MET A 1 -9.44 -0.95 -21.49
N ASN A 2 -10.36 -1.85 -21.14
CA ASN A 2 -11.73 -1.44 -20.80
C ASN A 2 -11.72 -0.59 -19.51
N ARG A 3 -12.37 0.58 -19.49
CA ARG A 3 -12.53 1.45 -18.29
C ARG A 3 -13.00 0.68 -17.04
N LEU A 4 -13.76 -0.40 -17.25
CA LEU A 4 -14.20 -1.31 -16.20
C LEU A 4 -13.02 -1.94 -15.45
N VAL A 5 -11.93 -2.31 -16.14
CA VAL A 5 -10.72 -2.89 -15.54
C VAL A 5 -9.99 -1.88 -14.66
N GLU A 6 -9.91 -0.62 -15.08
CA GLU A 6 -9.29 0.46 -14.30
C GLU A 6 -10.07 0.75 -13.01
N ILE A 7 -11.40 0.78 -13.10
CA ILE A 7 -12.28 0.97 -11.95
C ILE A 7 -12.12 -0.20 -10.98
N LEU A 8 -12.14 -1.44 -11.48
CA LEU A 8 -11.93 -2.63 -10.64
C LEU A 8 -10.54 -2.64 -9.99
N TRP A 9 -9.50 -2.22 -10.73
CA TRP A 9 -8.15 -2.08 -10.20
C TRP A 9 -8.10 -1.09 -9.03
N LEU A 10 -8.61 0.13 -9.22
CA LEU A 10 -8.69 1.13 -8.15
C LEU A 10 -9.52 0.65 -6.96
N LEU A 11 -10.66 -0.01 -7.21
CA LEU A 11 -11.49 -0.58 -6.14
C LEU A 11 -10.77 -1.67 -5.36
N SER A 12 -9.93 -2.48 -6.01
CA SER A 12 -9.16 -3.54 -5.36
C SER A 12 -8.01 -3.01 -4.48
N LEU A 13 -7.46 -1.83 -4.80
CA LEU A 13 -6.42 -1.18 -3.99
C LEU A 13 -6.96 -0.72 -2.64
N ILE A 14 -8.24 -0.33 -2.57
CA ILE A 14 -8.87 0.17 -1.34
C ILE A 14 -8.77 -0.86 -0.19
N PRO A 15 -9.34 -2.08 -0.28
CA PRO A 15 -9.26 -3.05 0.81
C PRO A 15 -7.83 -3.52 1.07
N LEU A 16 -7.01 -3.63 0.01
CA LEU A 16 -5.60 -4.04 0.11
C LEU A 16 -4.82 -3.12 1.06
N LEU A 17 -5.19 -1.83 1.14
CA LEU A 17 -4.44 -0.83 1.88
C LEU A 17 -5.16 -0.37 3.16
N PHE A 18 -6.49 -0.27 3.14
CA PHE A 18 -7.27 0.15 4.30
C PHE A 18 -7.17 -0.84 5.46
N ILE A 19 -7.17 -2.15 5.16
CA ILE A 19 -7.06 -3.20 6.17
C ILE A 19 -5.71 -3.13 6.90
N PRO A 20 -4.55 -3.27 6.23
CA PRO A 20 -3.27 -3.25 6.92
C PRO A 20 -2.97 -1.87 7.54
N TYR A 21 -3.41 -0.77 6.94
CA TYR A 21 -3.34 0.56 7.53
C TYR A 21 -4.07 0.62 8.88
N SER A 22 -5.33 0.17 8.92
CA SER A 22 -6.16 0.20 10.13
C SER A 22 -5.53 -0.64 11.24
N ILE A 23 -4.97 -1.80 10.88
CA ILE A 23 -4.30 -2.66 11.84
C ILE A 23 -2.99 -2.03 12.34
N ALA A 24 -2.17 -1.48 11.45
CA ALA A 24 -0.94 -0.77 11.83
C ALA A 24 -1.22 0.40 12.78
N LEU A 25 -2.27 1.16 12.50
CA LEU A 25 -2.70 2.30 13.31
C LEU A 25 -3.26 1.84 14.67
N PHE A 26 -4.02 0.75 14.72
CA PHE A 26 -4.44 0.13 15.97
C PHE A 26 -3.25 -0.29 16.84
N TYR A 27 -2.27 -0.98 16.25
CA TYR A 27 -1.09 -1.42 16.99
C TYR A 27 -0.22 -0.26 17.48
N GLN A 28 -0.10 0.81 16.70
CA GLN A 28 0.60 2.01 17.12
C GLN A 28 -0.10 2.69 18.30
N ARG A 29 -1.42 2.88 18.21
CA ARG A 29 -2.18 3.58 19.26
C ARG A 29 -2.32 2.75 20.54
N ARG A 30 -2.58 1.45 20.41
CA ARG A 30 -2.89 0.59 21.57
C ARG A 30 -1.65 0.09 22.28
N PHE A 31 -0.58 -0.22 21.54
CA PHE A 31 0.63 -0.83 22.09
C PHE A 31 1.87 0.07 22.02
N MET A 32 1.71 1.33 21.56
CA MET A 32 2.82 2.29 21.37
C MET A 32 3.98 1.74 20.54
N ARG A 33 3.68 0.86 19.58
CA ARG A 33 4.69 0.21 18.73
C ARG A 33 4.87 0.97 17.41
N ASN A 34 6.12 1.09 16.95
CA ASN A 34 6.44 1.76 15.68
C ASN A 34 6.12 0.85 14.48
N THR A 35 4.87 0.97 13.97
CA THR A 35 4.34 0.28 12.79
C THR A 35 4.35 1.12 11.51
N TYR A 36 4.59 2.43 11.60
CA TYR A 36 4.67 3.36 10.46
C TYR A 36 3.47 3.29 9.48
N PRO A 37 2.22 3.48 9.96
CA PRO A 37 1.01 3.31 9.15
C PRO A 37 0.95 4.26 7.95
N TYR A 38 1.58 5.45 8.04
CA TYR A 38 1.65 6.41 6.93
C TYR A 38 2.32 5.83 5.67
N LEU A 39 3.21 4.85 5.81
CA LEU A 39 3.85 4.23 4.66
C LEU A 39 2.83 3.44 3.81
N PHE A 40 1.78 2.86 4.40
CA PHE A 40 0.68 2.28 3.62
C PHE A 40 -0.03 3.35 2.76
N LEU A 41 -0.20 4.58 3.27
CA LEU A 41 -0.77 5.68 2.48
C LEU A 41 0.16 6.09 1.33
N VAL A 42 1.47 6.12 1.57
CA VAL A 42 2.46 6.42 0.51
C VAL A 42 2.44 5.34 -0.57
N SER A 43 2.40 4.06 -0.20
CA SER A 43 2.21 2.95 -1.14
C SER A 43 0.93 3.10 -1.96
N PHE A 44 -0.17 3.51 -1.33
CA PHE A 44 -1.44 3.74 -2.02
C PHE A 44 -1.33 4.81 -3.09
N ILE A 45 -0.74 5.96 -2.75
CA ILE A 45 -0.56 7.07 -3.68
C ILE A 45 0.30 6.63 -4.88
N LEU A 46 1.39 5.89 -4.64
CA LEU A 46 2.27 5.39 -5.70
C LEU A 46 1.56 4.37 -6.61
N LEU A 47 0.81 3.42 -6.04
CA LEU A 47 0.05 2.44 -6.82
C LEU A 47 -1.11 3.10 -7.58
N ALA A 48 -1.80 4.06 -6.99
CA ALA A 48 -2.81 4.86 -7.67
C ALA A 48 -2.19 5.69 -8.82
N ALA A 49 -1.05 6.34 -8.59
CA ALA A 49 -0.31 7.08 -9.63
C ALA A 49 0.18 6.15 -10.74
N SER A 50 0.62 4.92 -10.43
CA SER A 50 0.96 3.92 -11.44
C SER A 50 -0.21 3.56 -12.36
N SER A 51 -1.45 3.77 -11.88
CA SER A 51 -2.65 3.52 -12.68
C SER A 51 -2.79 4.52 -13.85
N LEU A 52 -2.10 5.67 -13.78
CA LEU A 52 -2.07 6.65 -14.87
C LEU A 52 -1.40 6.11 -16.14
N LEU A 53 -0.50 5.12 -16.03
CA LEU A 53 0.03 4.39 -17.20
C LEU A 53 -1.06 3.80 -18.08
N TYR A 54 -2.15 3.34 -17.48
CA TYR A 54 -3.22 2.68 -18.20
C TYR A 54 -4.13 3.68 -18.91
N ILE A 55 -4.12 4.95 -18.48
CA ILE A 55 -4.89 6.06 -19.05
C ILE A 55 -4.07 6.78 -20.13
N ASP A 56 -2.78 7.00 -19.87
CA ASP A 56 -1.85 7.64 -20.78
C ASP A 56 -0.59 6.79 -20.98
N SER A 57 -0.51 6.17 -22.15
CA SER A 57 0.61 5.31 -22.56
C SER A 57 1.95 6.03 -22.66
N TYR A 58 1.97 7.37 -22.68
CA TYR A 58 3.21 8.15 -22.66
C TYR A 58 3.84 8.27 -21.26
N PHE A 59 3.13 7.85 -20.21
CA PHE A 59 3.59 7.96 -18.84
C PHE A 59 4.58 6.84 -18.48
N SER A 60 5.83 6.89 -18.98
CA SER A 60 6.84 5.84 -18.75
C SER A 60 7.11 5.52 -17.27
N ASP A 61 6.88 6.48 -16.39
CA ASP A 61 7.25 6.40 -14.98
C ASP A 61 6.28 5.57 -14.13
N GLY A 62 5.10 5.21 -14.63
CA GLY A 62 4.18 4.43 -13.80
C GLY A 62 4.71 3.04 -13.44
N MET A 63 5.62 2.45 -14.22
CA MET A 63 6.24 1.17 -13.85
C MET A 63 7.16 1.35 -12.65
N LEU A 64 7.84 2.50 -12.56
CA LEU A 64 8.65 2.87 -11.40
C LEU A 64 7.74 3.10 -10.18
N PHE A 65 6.63 3.83 -10.34
CA PHE A 65 5.69 4.04 -9.24
C PHE A 65 5.05 2.73 -8.76
N PHE A 66 4.75 1.81 -9.67
CA PHE A 66 4.27 0.47 -9.32
C PHE A 66 5.32 -0.31 -8.53
N ALA A 67 6.57 -0.34 -9.00
CA ALA A 67 7.65 -1.05 -8.34
C ALA A 67 7.95 -0.49 -6.94
N ILE A 68 8.09 0.84 -6.82
CA ILE A 68 8.37 1.50 -5.54
C ILE A 68 7.18 1.32 -4.59
N GLY A 69 5.94 1.53 -5.07
CA GLY A 69 4.74 1.36 -4.27
C GLY A 69 4.58 -0.07 -3.73
N GLY A 70 4.86 -1.07 -4.57
CA GLY A 70 4.84 -2.49 -4.22
C GLY A 70 5.93 -2.88 -3.22
N ILE A 71 7.18 -2.45 -3.43
CA ILE A 71 8.28 -2.68 -2.47
C ILE A 71 7.94 -2.07 -1.11
N LEU A 72 7.46 -0.83 -1.11
CA LEU A 72 7.11 -0.13 0.12
C LEU A 72 5.98 -0.85 0.85
N LEU A 73 4.97 -1.34 0.14
CA LEU A 73 3.85 -2.12 0.70
C LEU A 73 4.32 -3.45 1.30
N GLY A 74 5.26 -4.13 0.63
CA GLY A 74 5.85 -5.37 1.13
C GLY A 74 6.65 -5.14 2.43
N LEU A 75 7.52 -4.13 2.44
CA LEU A 75 8.34 -3.78 3.60
C LEU A 75 7.51 -3.36 4.81
N THR A 76 6.46 -2.56 4.59
CA THR A 76 5.54 -2.15 5.68
C THR A 76 4.75 -3.31 6.22
N SER A 77 4.32 -4.24 5.36
CA SER A 77 3.62 -5.45 5.76
C SER A 77 4.52 -6.36 6.61
N MET A 78 5.77 -6.59 6.19
CA MET A 78 6.76 -7.33 6.98
C MET A 78 7.02 -6.66 8.34
N ARG A 79 7.12 -5.32 8.36
CA ARG A 79 7.28 -4.58 9.61
C ARG A 79 6.08 -4.74 10.53
N LEU A 80 4.87 -4.66 9.98
CA LEU A 80 3.63 -4.86 10.72
C LEU A 80 3.57 -6.27 11.31
N GLU A 81 3.89 -7.29 10.52
CA GLU A 81 3.97 -8.69 10.96
C GLU A 81 4.98 -8.86 12.11
N GLN A 82 6.18 -8.29 11.99
CA GLN A 82 7.18 -8.30 13.06
C GLN A 82 6.65 -7.65 14.33
N VAL A 83 5.94 -6.52 14.20
CA VAL A 83 5.34 -5.82 15.34
C VAL A 83 4.23 -6.64 15.98
N MET A 84 3.47 -7.43 15.23
CA MET A 84 2.44 -8.30 15.77
C MET A 84 3.03 -9.52 16.48
N THR A 85 4.03 -10.16 15.87
CA THR A 85 4.57 -11.46 16.30
C THR A 85 5.62 -11.36 17.40
N ARG A 86 6.39 -10.27 17.49
CA ARG A 86 7.40 -10.06 18.54
C ARG A 86 6.83 -9.73 19.94
N ARG A 87 5.63 -10.17 20.28
CA ARG A 87 5.07 -10.03 21.64
C ARG A 87 5.55 -11.13 22.61
N ASN A 88 6.29 -12.13 22.12
CA ASN A 88 6.70 -13.33 22.87
C ASN A 88 8.22 -13.63 22.85
N LYS A 89 9.08 -12.62 22.67
CA LYS A 89 10.52 -12.76 22.93
C LYS A 89 10.97 -11.72 23.94
#